data_AF-A0A5Q0BC58-F1
#
_entry.id   AF-A0A5Q0BC58-F1
#
_cell.length_a   1.000
_cell.length_b   1.000
_cell.length_c   1.000
_cell.angle_alpha   90.00
_cell.angle_beta   90.00
_cell.angle_gamma   90.00
#
_symmetry.space_group_name_H-M   'P 1'
#
loop_
_entity.id
_entity.type
_entity.pdbx_description
1 polymer ?
#
loop_
_entity_poly.entity_id
_entity_poly.type
_entity_poly.pdbx_seq_one_letter_code
_entity_poly.pdbx_strand_id
1 'polypeptide(L)' 'MSLIEHFATLEDPRIERKKLLGLIDLIVLSVCAISSGAEWWQGIV' A
#
# COMPACT_ATOMS: atom_id res chain seq x y z
N MET A 1 17.62 5.85 -0.61
CA MET A 1 16.24 6.00 -1.09
C MET A 1 15.37 5.03 -0.33
N SER A 2 14.49 5.55 0.52
CA SER A 2 13.48 4.74 1.20
C SER A 2 12.27 4.50 0.28
N LEU A 3 11.51 3.43 0.55
CA LEU A 3 10.27 3.12 -0.17
C LEU A 3 9.27 4.29 -0.10
N ILE A 4 9.19 4.95 1.06
CA ILE A 4 8.27 6.07 1.29
C ILE A 4 8.67 7.28 0.43
N GLU A 5 9.95 7.66 0.42
CA GLU A 5 10.43 8.79 -0.39
C GLU A 5 10.20 8.57 -1.88
N HIS A 6 10.32 7.33 -2.36
CA HIS A 6 10.08 7.01 -3.77
C HIS A 6 8.62 7.25 -4.19
N PHE A 7 7.66 6.98 -3.30
CA PHE A 7 6.23 7.16 -3.57
C PHE A 7 5.65 8.47 -3.04
N ALA A 8 6.44 9.30 -2.35
CA ALA A 8 5.96 10.53 -1.73
C ALA A 8 5.39 11.55 -2.73
N THR A 9 5.84 11.53 -3.98
CA THR A 9 5.36 12.43 -5.05
C THR A 9 4.24 11.83 -5.89
N LEU A 10 3.82 10.60 -5.61
CA LEU A 10 2.76 9.93 -6.37
C LEU A 10 1.39 10.42 -5.88
N GLU A 11 0.68 11.12 -6.77
CA GLU A 11 -0.73 11.47 -6.52
C GLU A 11 -1.56 10.19 -6.46
N ASP A 12 -2.50 10.13 -5.51
CA ASP A 12 -3.29 8.93 -5.28
C ASP A 12 -4.29 8.68 -6.43
N PRO A 13 -4.03 7.67 -7.30
CA PRO A 13 -4.84 7.46 -8.50
C PRO A 13 -6.19 6.80 -8.18
N ARG A 14 -6.41 6.41 -6.92
CA ARG A 14 -7.63 5.74 -6.50
C ARG A 14 -8.78 6.74 -6.46
N ILE A 15 -9.94 6.30 -6.93
CA ILE A 15 -11.20 7.03 -6.79
C ILE A 15 -11.46 7.31 -5.30
N GLU A 16 -11.94 8.51 -4.97
CA GLU A 16 -12.37 8.93 -3.62
C GLU A 16 -13.66 8.23 -3.15
N ARG A 17 -13.72 6.90 -3.26
CA ARG A 17 -14.78 6.06 -2.73
C ARG A 17 -14.14 4.99 -1.88
N LYS A 18 -14.42 5.02 -0.56
CA LYS A 18 -13.91 4.07 0.44
C LYS A 18 -12.38 4.04 0.60
N LYS A 19 -11.70 5.20 0.58
CA LYS A 19 -10.31 5.30 1.02
C LYS A 19 -10.23 5.20 2.55
N LEU A 20 -10.09 3.96 3.06
CA LEU A 20 -9.90 3.72 4.50
C LEU A 20 -8.44 3.90 4.93
N LEU A 21 -7.50 3.72 4.01
CA LEU A 21 -6.06 3.80 4.22
C LEU A 21 -5.41 4.73 3.19
N GLY A 22 -4.39 5.48 3.61
CA GLY A 22 -3.54 6.27 2.73
C GLY A 22 -2.86 5.41 1.67
N LEU A 23 -2.46 6.00 0.54
CA LEU A 23 -1.81 5.25 -0.54
C LEU A 23 -0.51 4.59 -0.04
N ILE A 24 0.29 5.36 0.70
CA ILE A 24 1.56 4.89 1.26
C ILE A 24 1.34 3.75 2.24
N ASP A 25 0.36 3.86 3.13
CA ASP A 25 0.04 2.81 4.11
C ASP A 25 -0.32 1.50 3.40
N LEU A 26 -1.09 1.58 2.32
CA LEU A 26 -1.51 0.42 1.54
C LEU A 26 -0.34 -0.24 0.81
N ILE A 27 0.59 0.56 0.25
CA ILE A 27 1.81 0.06 -0.39
C ILE A 27 2.69 -0.65 0.65
N VAL A 28 2.93 -0.02 1.80
CA VAL A 28 3.75 -0.59 2.87
C VAL A 28 3.12 -1.89 3.38
N LEU A 29 1.81 -1.91 3.65
CA LEU A 29 1.09 -3.09 4.10
C LEU A 29 1.20 -4.24 3.10
N SER A 30 1.06 -3.94 1.80
CA SER A 30 1.18 -4.94 0.73
C SER A 30 2.59 -5.55 0.71
N VAL A 31 3.62 -4.74 0.85
CA VAL A 31 5.03 -5.20 0.89
C VAL A 31 5.27 -6.07 2.13
N CYS A 32 4.76 -5.68 3.30
CA CYS A 32 4.85 -6.46 4.53
C CYS A 32 4.09 -7.78 4.45
N ALA A 33 2.90 -7.80 3.83
CA ALA A 33 2.12 -9.02 3.65
C ALA A 33 2.86 -10.01 2.74
N ILE A 34 3.33 -9.56 1.57
CA ILE A 34 4.08 -10.40 0.62
C ILE A 34 5.39 -10.89 1.26
N SER A 35 6.12 -10.04 1.99
CA SER A 35 7.36 -10.44 2.67
C SER A 35 7.13 -11.46 3.79
N SER A 36 5.94 -11.45 4.40
CA SER A 36 5.52 -12.42 5.40
C SER A 36 4.98 -13.73 4.80
N GLY A 37 5.03 -13.88 3.47
CA GLY A 37 4.52 -15.06 2.77
C GLY A 37 3.01 -15.09 2.60
N ALA A 38 2.31 -13.95 2.71
CA ALA A 38 0.89 -13.89 2.38
C ALA A 38 0.71 -14.12 0.87
N GLU A 39 0.04 -15.20 0.50
CA GLU A 39 -0.11 -15.61 -0.91
C GLU A 39 -1.25 -14.88 -1.63
N TRP A 40 -2.16 -14.23 -0.91
CA TRP A 40 -3.38 -13.65 -1.47
C TRP A 40 -3.76 -12.33 -0.79
N TRP A 41 -4.53 -11.50 -1.51
CA TRP A 41 -5.07 -10.22 -1.05
C TRP A 41 -5.87 -10.30 0.26
N GLN A 42 -6.35 -11.49 0.62
CA GLN A 42 -7.02 -11.77 1.91
C GLN A 42 -6.11 -11.50 3.11
N GLY A 43 -4.79 -11.50 2.96
CA GLY A 43 -3.84 -11.14 4.02
C GLY A 43 -3.60 -9.63 4.17
N ILE A 44 -4.14 -8.80 3.27
CA ILE A 44 -3.95 -7.34 3.24
C ILE A 44 -5.20 -6.60 3.77
N VAL A 45 -6.34 -7.29 3.93
CA VAL A 45 -7.63 -6.73 4.36
C VAL A 45 -8.00 -7.07 5.79
#